data_AF-A0A150PUJ1-F1
#
_entry.id   AF-A0A150PUJ1-F1
#
_cell.length_a   1.000
_cell.length_b   1.000
_cell.length_c   1.000
_cell.angle_alpha   90.00
_cell.angle_beta   90.00
_cell.angle_gamma   90.00
#
_symmetry.space_group_name_H-M   'P 1'
#
loop_
_entity.id
_entity.type
_entity.pdbx_description
1 polymer ?
#
loop_
_entity_poly.entity_id
_entity_poly.type
_entity_poly.pdbx_seq_one_letter_code
_entity_poly.pdbx_strand_id
1 'polypeptide(L)'
;MAGWILALALLGAKAGAEPPEDTAQSDMSGDEAAARVHFEKGVARFDRQEYREALEEFRKSLGHKKTRNAMGYVASCLKQLGQYDDALEHYETMRREYPKLPLRTEVMVAADMAELAGLVGTLVLRGDVPAGASLFIDDRFRGRLPLDEPLRLSAGSRAVRVEKEGFTPIARTVEFQGGRENVVELVAKSRKGLLRVSERHNWPLEIEIDGKATGAVTPWEGLLDPGEHTVRLRGFLNEEALLACEVPGATPGEKREAARQGAKMESGVETVSVRLYEVAEVVLGAEDQDASLKVESAPTGARLWIDGKEAGQTPWEGRLPLGEHRIEVRAKGYLGARQEVKLERRKQREVTVALDRVPQEPGFWTAEFWTARKVGATAAYGTGVLGLGVFAVSGALALNTSADLKEACPGNVCPRERAAQKERAHGLGVAALAGLIVGGAGAVAGTVVLVAVRPSEGEQRVRAAGTAWKVGLGPVGLSLGGSF
;
A
#
# COMPACT_ATOMS: atom_id res chain seq x y z
N MET A 1 -18.96 58.45 -67.79
CA MET A 1 -19.92 59.01 -68.76
C MET A 1 -21.18 59.39 -68.02
N ALA A 2 -21.57 60.67 -68.12
CA ALA A 2 -22.78 61.34 -67.60
C ALA A 2 -23.04 61.21 -66.08
N GLY A 3 -22.88 62.25 -65.25
CA GLY A 3 -23.68 63.48 -65.24
C GLY A 3 -25.02 63.16 -64.55
N TRP A 4 -25.41 63.80 -63.46
CA TRP A 4 -26.04 65.12 -63.47
C TRP A 4 -25.96 65.78 -62.08
N ILE A 5 -25.59 67.06 -62.08
CA ILE A 5 -25.66 68.01 -60.98
C ILE A 5 -26.90 68.89 -61.23
N LEU A 6 -27.65 69.23 -60.19
CA LEU A 6 -28.50 70.42 -60.21
C LEU A 6 -28.55 71.07 -58.84
N ALA A 7 -28.09 72.32 -58.81
CA ALA A 7 -28.11 73.26 -57.69
C ALA A 7 -28.93 74.48 -58.11
N LEU A 8 -29.72 75.06 -57.20
CA LEU A 8 -30.22 76.45 -57.24
C LEU A 8 -30.79 76.74 -55.83
N ALA A 9 -30.13 77.52 -54.97
CA ALA A 9 -29.96 78.99 -54.91
C ALA A 9 -31.03 79.68 -54.03
N LEU A 10 -30.52 80.39 -53.01
CA LEU A 10 -31.17 81.12 -51.93
C LEU A 10 -31.65 82.54 -52.33
N LEU A 11 -32.75 83.01 -51.72
CA LEU A 11 -33.10 84.40 -51.35
C LEU A 11 -34.44 84.30 -50.57
N GLY A 12 -34.73 84.85 -49.39
CA GLY A 12 -34.13 85.88 -48.56
C GLY A 12 -35.27 86.80 -48.06
N ALA A 13 -35.77 86.63 -46.83
CA ALA A 13 -36.57 87.63 -46.11
C ALA A 13 -36.55 87.38 -44.59
N LYS A 14 -36.36 88.45 -43.82
CA LYS A 14 -35.99 88.50 -42.41
C LYS A 14 -37.20 88.92 -41.55
N ALA A 15 -37.51 88.09 -40.56
CA ALA A 15 -38.10 88.28 -39.21
C ALA A 15 -39.14 89.39 -38.91
N GLY A 16 -40.16 88.98 -38.13
CA GLY A 16 -40.76 89.83 -37.08
C GLY A 16 -42.08 89.35 -36.49
N ALA A 17 -42.08 88.35 -35.59
CA ALA A 17 -42.84 88.30 -34.31
C ALA A 17 -42.86 86.89 -33.67
N GLU A 18 -42.49 86.80 -32.38
CA GLU A 18 -42.59 85.67 -31.42
C GLU A 18 -43.23 86.22 -30.12
N PRO A 19 -43.65 85.43 -29.09
CA PRO A 19 -44.24 84.07 -29.04
C PRO A 19 -45.52 84.07 -28.09
N PRO A 20 -46.16 82.96 -27.63
CA PRO A 20 -45.56 81.89 -26.78
C PRO A 20 -45.96 80.42 -27.13
N GLU A 21 -45.03 79.52 -26.78
CA GLU A 21 -45.14 78.18 -26.14
C GLU A 21 -46.33 77.26 -26.52
N ASP A 22 -46.18 75.99 -26.87
CA ASP A 22 -45.40 74.98 -26.14
C ASP A 22 -45.28 73.67 -26.97
N THR A 23 -44.20 72.93 -26.71
CA THR A 23 -43.94 71.50 -27.00
C THR A 23 -43.78 71.02 -28.46
N ALA A 24 -42.54 70.89 -28.93
CA ALA A 24 -42.03 69.72 -29.67
C ALA A 24 -40.53 69.86 -30.04
N GLN A 25 -39.67 70.16 -29.09
CA GLN A 25 -38.23 69.92 -29.21
C GLN A 25 -37.76 69.28 -27.92
N SER A 26 -37.92 67.95 -27.83
CA SER A 26 -37.29 67.14 -26.79
C SER A 26 -36.18 66.31 -27.44
N ASP A 27 -34.94 66.76 -27.19
CA ASP A 27 -33.76 65.93 -26.92
C ASP A 27 -33.51 64.70 -27.81
N MET A 28 -32.65 64.88 -28.82
CA MET A 28 -31.76 63.79 -29.23
C MET A 28 -30.95 63.38 -28.00
N SER A 29 -31.16 62.18 -27.46
CA SER A 29 -30.39 61.70 -26.31
C SER A 29 -28.89 61.74 -26.63
N GLY A 30 -28.04 62.05 -25.64
CA GLY A 30 -26.58 62.11 -25.83
C GLY A 30 -26.00 60.84 -26.48
N ASP A 31 -26.63 59.70 -26.23
CA ASP A 31 -26.28 58.41 -26.83
C ASP A 31 -26.60 58.34 -28.33
N GLU A 32 -27.69 58.97 -28.81
CA GLU A 32 -27.98 59.04 -30.24
C GLU A 32 -26.98 59.89 -31.00
N ALA A 33 -26.56 61.02 -30.42
CA ALA A 33 -25.53 61.88 -30.99
C ALA A 33 -24.17 61.16 -31.02
N ALA A 34 -23.79 60.49 -29.92
CA ALA A 34 -22.55 59.71 -29.84
C ALA A 34 -22.54 58.53 -30.81
N ALA A 35 -23.65 57.78 -30.91
CA ALA A 35 -23.81 56.69 -31.86
C ALA A 35 -23.63 57.17 -33.30
N ARG A 36 -24.21 58.33 -33.65
CA ARG A 36 -24.12 58.93 -34.98
C ARG A 36 -22.69 59.35 -35.33
N VAL A 37 -21.96 59.97 -34.41
CA VAL A 37 -20.56 60.37 -34.63
C VAL A 37 -19.68 59.15 -34.98
N HIS A 38 -19.82 58.05 -34.23
CA HIS A 38 -19.08 56.83 -34.52
C HIS A 38 -19.54 56.16 -35.82
N PHE A 39 -20.84 56.20 -36.13
CA PHE A 39 -21.37 55.68 -37.37
C PHE A 39 -20.81 56.41 -38.60
N GLU A 40 -20.80 57.76 -38.59
CA GLU A 40 -20.28 58.57 -39.70
C GLU A 40 -18.77 58.36 -39.91
N LYS A 41 -18.00 58.21 -38.82
CA LYS A 41 -16.58 57.81 -38.89
C LYS A 41 -16.40 56.42 -39.50
N GLY A 42 -17.23 55.46 -39.09
CA GLY A 42 -17.25 54.11 -39.65
C GLY A 42 -17.50 54.11 -41.16
N VAL A 43 -18.49 54.86 -41.63
CA VAL A 43 -18.80 54.99 -43.07
C VAL A 43 -17.62 55.60 -43.82
N ALA A 44 -17.03 56.69 -43.31
CA ALA A 44 -15.88 57.33 -43.95
C ALA A 44 -14.67 56.41 -44.09
N ARG A 45 -14.45 55.50 -43.13
CA ARG A 45 -13.40 54.47 -43.20
C ARG A 45 -13.77 53.31 -44.13
N PHE A 46 -15.03 52.89 -44.10
CA PHE A 46 -15.55 51.86 -45.00
C PHE A 46 -15.39 52.26 -46.46
N ASP A 47 -15.70 53.50 -46.82
CA ASP A 47 -15.55 54.04 -48.17
C ASP A 47 -14.07 54.07 -48.62
N ARG A 48 -13.12 54.11 -47.67
CA ARG A 48 -11.67 54.00 -47.90
C ARG A 48 -11.17 52.56 -47.87
N GLN A 49 -12.04 51.57 -47.73
CA GLN A 49 -11.72 50.15 -47.62
C GLN A 49 -10.88 49.79 -46.37
N GLU A 50 -10.88 50.66 -45.36
CA GLU A 50 -10.26 50.44 -44.05
C GLU A 50 -11.20 49.59 -43.17
N TYR A 51 -11.50 48.37 -43.59
CA TYR A 51 -12.60 47.57 -43.04
C TYR A 51 -12.40 47.18 -41.57
N ARG A 52 -11.15 47.02 -41.10
CA ARG A 52 -10.85 46.65 -39.72
C ARG A 52 -11.15 47.83 -38.78
N GLU A 53 -10.70 49.01 -39.16
CA GLU A 53 -10.90 50.26 -38.42
C GLU A 53 -12.37 50.72 -38.50
N ALA A 54 -13.02 50.52 -39.65
CA ALA A 54 -14.45 50.77 -39.81
C ALA A 54 -15.29 49.88 -38.88
N LEU A 55 -14.97 48.58 -38.80
CA LEU A 55 -15.64 47.63 -37.91
C LEU A 55 -15.58 48.07 -36.44
N GLU A 56 -14.44 48.58 -35.98
CA GLU A 56 -14.29 49.11 -34.62
C GLU A 56 -15.20 50.32 -34.37
N GLU A 57 -15.25 51.28 -35.31
CA GLU A 57 -16.11 52.46 -35.19
C GLU A 57 -17.60 52.08 -35.21
N PHE A 58 -18.01 51.15 -36.07
CA PHE A 58 -19.40 50.67 -36.06
C PHE A 58 -19.76 49.91 -34.77
N ARG A 59 -18.83 49.14 -34.20
CA ARG A 59 -19.03 48.51 -32.88
C ARG A 59 -19.20 49.55 -31.76
N LYS A 60 -18.40 50.63 -31.77
CA LYS A 60 -18.57 51.76 -30.83
C LYS A 60 -19.95 52.40 -31.00
N SER A 61 -20.39 52.62 -32.25
CA SER A 61 -21.74 53.14 -32.55
C SER A 61 -22.84 52.26 -31.96
N LEU A 62 -22.76 50.94 -32.17
CA LEU A 62 -23.70 49.96 -31.62
C LEU A 62 -23.68 49.88 -30.09
N GLY A 63 -22.54 50.19 -29.46
CA GLY A 63 -22.40 50.28 -28.01
C GLY A 63 -23.21 51.44 -27.40
N HIS A 64 -23.41 52.53 -28.14
CA HIS A 64 -24.27 53.64 -27.72
C HIS A 64 -25.73 53.40 -28.07
N LYS A 65 -26.01 53.04 -29.33
CA LYS A 65 -27.37 52.71 -29.79
C LYS A 65 -27.33 51.63 -30.85
N LYS A 66 -28.06 50.54 -30.59
CA LYS A 66 -28.32 49.52 -31.60
C LYS A 66 -29.14 50.14 -32.73
N THR A 67 -28.58 50.13 -33.94
CA THR A 67 -29.27 50.60 -35.13
C THR A 67 -29.07 49.60 -36.26
N ARG A 68 -30.13 49.36 -37.05
CA ARG A 68 -30.10 48.43 -38.20
C ARG A 68 -29.01 48.77 -39.22
N ASN A 69 -28.74 50.06 -39.46
CA ASN A 69 -27.73 50.48 -40.41
C ASN A 69 -26.33 50.10 -39.92
N ALA A 70 -25.99 50.42 -38.67
CA ALA A 70 -24.69 50.06 -38.10
C ALA A 70 -24.49 48.53 -38.07
N MET A 71 -25.53 47.74 -37.77
CA MET A 71 -25.45 46.27 -37.85
C MET A 71 -25.15 45.77 -39.27
N GLY A 72 -25.81 46.33 -40.29
CA GLY A 72 -25.55 45.96 -41.69
C GLY A 72 -24.12 46.29 -42.13
N TYR A 73 -23.59 47.45 -41.70
CA TYR A 73 -22.21 47.82 -41.98
C TYR A 73 -21.18 46.93 -41.25
N VAL A 74 -21.45 46.54 -40.00
CA VAL A 74 -20.62 45.54 -39.28
C VAL A 74 -20.55 44.24 -40.08
N ALA A 75 -21.69 43.70 -40.50
CA ALA A 75 -21.74 42.47 -41.28
C ALA A 75 -21.00 42.62 -42.63
N SER A 76 -21.15 43.76 -43.30
CA SER A 76 -20.42 44.08 -44.54
C SER A 76 -18.91 44.15 -44.32
N CYS A 77 -18.44 44.79 -43.24
CA CYS A 77 -17.00 44.83 -42.90
C CYS A 77 -16.44 43.42 -42.67
N LEU A 78 -17.16 42.58 -41.92
CA LEU A 78 -16.77 41.21 -41.62
C LEU A 78 -16.69 40.36 -42.90
N LYS A 79 -17.65 40.52 -43.81
CA LYS A 79 -17.62 39.90 -45.14
C LYS A 79 -16.36 40.28 -45.91
N GLN A 80 -16.00 41.56 -45.97
CA GLN A 80 -14.79 42.04 -46.67
C GLN A 80 -13.49 41.56 -46.00
N LEU A 81 -13.52 41.31 -44.69
CA LEU A 81 -12.40 40.76 -43.93
C LEU A 81 -12.28 39.22 -44.02
N GLY A 82 -13.19 38.56 -44.74
CA GLY A 82 -13.20 37.09 -44.86
C GLY A 82 -13.72 36.35 -43.61
N GLN A 83 -14.35 37.08 -42.68
CA GLN A 83 -14.97 36.54 -41.46
C GLN A 83 -16.46 36.26 -41.74
N TYR A 84 -16.70 35.34 -42.66
CA TYR A 84 -18.03 35.00 -43.18
C TYR A 84 -18.98 34.41 -42.13
N ASP A 85 -18.48 33.62 -41.18
CA ASP A 85 -19.26 33.08 -40.05
C ASP A 85 -19.79 34.19 -39.15
N ASP A 86 -18.91 35.10 -38.72
CA ASP A 86 -19.29 36.27 -37.92
C ASP A 86 -20.24 37.19 -38.74
N ALA A 87 -19.99 37.40 -40.03
CA ALA A 87 -20.85 38.21 -40.90
C ALA A 87 -22.28 37.64 -41.01
N LEU A 88 -22.41 36.33 -41.22
CA LEU A 88 -23.70 35.64 -41.33
C LEU A 88 -24.48 35.75 -40.01
N GLU A 89 -23.82 35.53 -38.88
CA GLU A 89 -24.43 35.65 -37.55
C GLU A 89 -24.92 37.09 -37.28
N HIS A 90 -24.17 38.11 -37.71
CA HIS A 90 -24.58 39.50 -37.57
C HIS A 90 -25.81 39.83 -38.42
N TYR A 91 -25.91 39.33 -39.66
CA TYR A 91 -27.11 39.49 -40.48
C TYR A 91 -28.33 38.75 -39.89
N GLU A 92 -28.16 37.54 -39.39
CA GLU A 92 -29.22 36.79 -38.68
C GLU A 92 -29.71 37.55 -37.45
N THR A 93 -28.78 38.10 -36.67
CA THR A 93 -29.10 38.91 -35.49
C THR A 93 -29.84 40.18 -35.88
N MET A 94 -29.45 40.86 -36.97
CA MET A 94 -30.18 42.02 -37.47
C MET A 94 -31.62 41.67 -37.88
N ARG A 95 -31.85 40.52 -38.53
CA ARG A 95 -33.22 40.08 -38.88
C ARG A 95 -34.05 39.73 -37.64
N ARG A 96 -33.42 39.17 -36.59
CA ARG A 96 -34.07 38.91 -35.30
C ARG A 96 -34.45 40.19 -34.56
N GLU A 97 -33.53 41.16 -34.48
CA GLU A 97 -33.75 42.44 -33.79
C GLU A 97 -34.69 43.39 -34.56
N TYR A 98 -34.68 43.33 -35.90
CA TYR A 98 -35.51 44.17 -36.77
C TYR A 98 -36.35 43.31 -37.71
N PRO A 99 -37.46 42.69 -37.24
CA PRO A 99 -38.30 41.82 -38.06
C PRO A 99 -38.96 42.52 -39.27
N LYS A 100 -39.07 43.86 -39.25
CA LYS A 100 -39.69 44.68 -40.30
C LYS A 100 -38.63 45.57 -40.96
N LEU A 101 -37.80 44.99 -41.83
CA LEU A 101 -36.85 45.75 -42.65
C LEU A 101 -37.54 46.36 -43.87
N PRO A 102 -37.10 47.53 -44.36
CA PRO A 102 -37.52 48.02 -45.67
C PRO A 102 -37.14 47.03 -46.77
N LEU A 103 -38.03 46.85 -47.76
CA LEU A 103 -37.90 45.85 -48.81
C LEU A 103 -36.51 45.81 -49.47
N ARG A 104 -35.94 46.98 -49.80
CA ARG A 104 -34.60 47.08 -50.41
C ARG A 104 -33.50 46.50 -49.51
N THR A 105 -33.56 46.79 -48.21
CA THR A 105 -32.60 46.27 -47.23
C THR A 105 -32.79 44.78 -47.02
N GLU A 106 -34.04 44.31 -46.95
CA GLU A 106 -34.34 42.89 -46.79
C GLU A 106 -33.81 42.05 -47.95
N VAL A 107 -34.03 42.47 -49.20
CA VAL A 107 -33.53 41.78 -50.40
C VAL A 107 -32.00 41.73 -50.42
N MET A 108 -31.34 42.83 -50.09
CA MET A 108 -29.87 42.88 -50.02
C MET A 108 -29.33 41.91 -48.95
N VAL A 109 -29.89 41.94 -47.74
CA VAL A 109 -29.48 41.07 -46.63
C VAL A 109 -29.73 39.60 -46.95
N ALA A 110 -30.87 39.29 -47.57
CA ALA A 110 -31.17 37.92 -48.00
C ALA A 110 -30.17 37.40 -49.03
N ALA A 111 -29.76 38.24 -49.99
CA ALA A 111 -28.74 37.89 -50.98
C ALA A 111 -27.36 37.68 -50.34
N ASP A 112 -26.93 38.59 -49.46
CA ASP A 112 -25.68 38.46 -48.72
C ASP A 112 -25.66 37.20 -47.85
N MET A 113 -26.74 36.92 -47.11
CA MET A 113 -26.85 35.71 -46.30
C MET A 113 -26.78 34.44 -47.14
N ALA A 114 -27.42 34.42 -48.33
CA ALA A 114 -27.37 33.27 -49.23
C ALA A 114 -25.95 33.02 -49.77
N GLU A 115 -25.22 34.09 -50.11
CA GLU A 115 -23.81 34.01 -50.50
C GLU A 115 -22.95 33.48 -49.34
N LEU A 116 -23.08 34.08 -48.15
CA LEU A 116 -22.32 33.70 -46.96
C LEU A 116 -22.60 32.26 -46.52
N ALA A 117 -23.84 31.79 -46.64
CA ALA A 117 -24.20 30.40 -46.35
C ALA A 117 -23.41 29.40 -47.21
N GLY A 118 -23.07 29.76 -48.46
CA GLY A 118 -22.20 28.96 -49.33
C GLY A 118 -20.71 29.01 -48.95
N LEU A 119 -20.29 30.01 -48.16
CA LEU A 119 -18.91 30.23 -47.73
C LEU A 119 -18.66 29.79 -46.28
N VAL A 120 -19.70 29.37 -45.56
CA VAL A 120 -19.63 28.93 -44.16
C VAL A 120 -19.95 27.45 -44.08
N GLY A 121 -19.05 26.67 -43.48
CA GLY A 121 -19.23 25.24 -43.23
C GLY A 121 -19.45 24.94 -41.75
N THR A 122 -19.95 23.75 -41.45
CA THR A 122 -20.15 23.30 -40.07
C THR A 122 -19.01 22.38 -39.64
N LEU A 123 -18.41 22.60 -38.47
CA LEU A 123 -17.40 21.73 -37.89
C LEU A 123 -18.05 20.51 -37.24
N VAL A 124 -17.61 19.31 -37.63
CA VAL A 124 -17.94 18.06 -36.96
C VAL A 124 -16.65 17.43 -36.44
N LEU A 125 -16.48 17.39 -35.12
CA LEU A 125 -15.30 16.79 -34.49
C LEU A 125 -15.50 15.29 -34.29
N ARG A 126 -14.47 14.49 -34.64
CA ARG A 126 -14.43 13.04 -34.39
C ARG A 126 -13.08 12.62 -33.82
N GLY A 127 -13.04 11.43 -33.22
CA GLY A 127 -11.84 10.82 -32.67
C GLY A 127 -11.65 11.11 -31.19
N ASP A 128 -10.42 11.43 -30.80
CA ASP A 128 -9.96 11.65 -29.43
C ASP A 128 -10.37 13.04 -28.92
N VAL A 129 -11.67 13.26 -28.74
CA VAL A 129 -12.25 14.56 -28.40
C VAL A 129 -12.93 14.47 -27.03
N PRO A 130 -12.17 14.64 -25.92
CA PRO A 130 -12.71 14.36 -24.61
C PRO A 130 -13.73 15.39 -24.13
N ALA A 131 -14.71 14.93 -23.35
CA ALA A 131 -15.73 15.79 -22.78
C ALA A 131 -15.11 16.83 -21.81
N GLY A 132 -15.66 18.03 -21.84
CA GLY A 132 -15.18 19.21 -21.11
C GLY A 132 -13.84 19.76 -21.60
N ALA A 133 -13.31 19.30 -22.74
CA ALA A 133 -12.12 19.90 -23.35
C ALA A 133 -12.46 21.23 -24.01
N SER A 134 -11.50 22.15 -24.00
CA SER A 134 -11.59 23.48 -24.63
C SER A 134 -11.27 23.38 -26.12
N LEU A 135 -12.18 23.86 -26.97
CA LEU A 135 -11.98 23.96 -28.40
C LEU A 135 -11.48 25.36 -28.78
N PHE A 136 -10.41 25.40 -29.56
CA PHE A 136 -9.84 26.60 -30.16
C PHE A 136 -9.85 26.48 -31.69
N ILE A 137 -10.25 27.57 -32.35
CA ILE A 137 -10.15 27.72 -33.80
C ILE A 137 -9.36 28.99 -34.06
N ASP A 138 -8.26 28.88 -34.81
CA ASP A 138 -7.35 29.99 -35.10
C ASP A 138 -6.95 30.75 -33.82
N ASP A 139 -6.58 29.97 -32.78
CA ASP A 139 -6.24 30.42 -31.43
C ASP A 139 -7.33 31.13 -30.63
N ARG A 140 -8.53 31.28 -31.18
CA ARG A 140 -9.70 31.80 -30.46
C ARG A 140 -10.46 30.66 -29.79
N PHE A 141 -10.73 30.80 -28.49
CA PHE A 141 -11.60 29.88 -27.75
C PHE A 141 -13.03 29.91 -28.32
N ARG A 142 -13.58 28.74 -28.66
CA ARG A 142 -14.93 28.60 -29.27
C ARG A 142 -15.92 27.81 -28.40
N GLY A 143 -15.50 27.31 -27.24
CA GLY A 143 -16.39 26.62 -26.30
C GLY A 143 -15.76 25.36 -25.71
N ARG A 144 -16.53 24.68 -24.86
CA ARG A 144 -16.17 23.37 -24.31
C ARG A 144 -16.93 22.26 -25.01
N LEU A 145 -16.33 21.08 -25.10
CA LEU A 145 -16.88 19.93 -25.80
C LEU A 145 -17.74 19.05 -24.87
N PRO A 146 -18.78 18.36 -25.39
CA PRO A 146 -19.39 18.58 -26.69
C PRO A 146 -19.98 19.99 -26.78
N LEU A 147 -19.99 20.59 -27.97
CA LEU A 147 -20.57 21.91 -28.17
C LEU A 147 -22.10 21.84 -28.07
N ASP A 148 -22.70 22.85 -27.45
CA ASP A 148 -24.17 22.95 -27.32
C ASP A 148 -24.86 23.20 -28.67
N GLU A 149 -24.19 23.93 -29.56
CA GLU A 149 -24.66 24.25 -30.92
C GLU A 149 -23.58 23.92 -31.96
N PRO A 150 -23.98 23.54 -33.20
CA PRO A 150 -23.03 23.30 -34.28
C PRO A 150 -22.17 24.53 -34.58
N LEU A 151 -20.84 24.37 -34.54
CA LEU A 151 -19.93 25.48 -34.80
C LEU A 151 -19.79 25.73 -36.31
N ARG A 152 -20.27 26.89 -36.74
CA ARG A 152 -20.10 27.41 -38.10
C ARG A 152 -18.76 28.12 -38.23
N LEU A 153 -18.02 27.82 -39.29
CA LEU A 153 -16.72 28.40 -39.58
C LEU A 153 -16.64 28.82 -41.05
N SER A 154 -16.01 29.97 -41.27
CA SER A 154 -15.66 30.45 -42.61
C SER A 154 -14.74 29.46 -43.33
N ALA A 155 -14.99 29.25 -44.63
CA ALA A 155 -14.14 28.45 -45.51
C ALA A 155 -12.67 28.94 -45.52
N GLY A 156 -11.76 28.04 -45.87
CA GLY A 156 -10.31 28.28 -45.88
C GLY A 156 -9.55 27.39 -44.89
N SER A 157 -8.23 27.55 -44.83
CA SER A 157 -7.38 26.84 -43.88
C SER A 157 -7.63 27.29 -42.44
N ARG A 158 -8.07 26.37 -41.58
CA ARG A 158 -8.38 26.61 -40.17
C ARG A 158 -7.51 25.76 -39.26
N ALA A 159 -6.92 26.38 -38.23
CA ALA A 159 -6.21 25.67 -37.18
C ALA A 159 -7.21 25.24 -36.10
N VAL A 160 -7.46 23.94 -35.99
CA VAL A 160 -8.33 23.33 -34.97
C VAL A 160 -7.46 22.77 -33.86
N ARG A 161 -7.66 23.23 -32.62
CA ARG A 161 -6.92 22.77 -31.44
C ARG A 161 -7.88 22.44 -30.31
N VAL A 162 -7.71 21.27 -29.70
CA VAL A 162 -8.45 20.83 -28.52
C VAL A 162 -7.49 20.66 -27.36
N GLU A 163 -7.85 21.23 -26.22
CA GLU A 163 -7.06 21.20 -24.99
C GLU A 163 -7.86 20.68 -23.81
N LYS A 164 -7.23 19.81 -23.04
CA LYS A 164 -7.74 19.31 -21.75
C LYS A 164 -6.59 19.35 -20.75
N GLU A 165 -6.86 19.89 -19.57
CA GLU A 165 -5.88 19.94 -18.48
C GLU A 165 -5.33 18.54 -18.18
N GLY A 166 -4.01 18.43 -18.02
CA GLY A 166 -3.31 17.16 -17.81
C GLY A 166 -2.98 16.37 -19.09
N PHE A 167 -3.40 16.83 -20.27
CA PHE A 167 -3.18 16.14 -21.55
C PHE A 167 -2.47 17.02 -22.58
N THR A 168 -1.73 16.40 -23.50
CA THR A 168 -1.11 17.11 -24.62
C THR A 168 -2.19 17.64 -25.58
N PRO A 169 -2.13 18.93 -26.00
CA PRO A 169 -3.06 19.47 -26.99
C PRO A 169 -3.08 18.66 -28.28
N ILE A 170 -4.28 18.44 -28.82
CA ILE A 170 -4.47 17.82 -30.13
C ILE A 170 -4.78 18.94 -31.10
N ALA A 171 -3.90 19.16 -32.08
CA ALA A 171 -4.04 20.23 -33.05
C ALA A 171 -3.91 19.70 -34.49
N ARG A 172 -4.72 20.27 -35.39
CA ARG A 172 -4.72 19.96 -36.81
C ARG A 172 -5.15 21.18 -37.61
N THR A 173 -4.43 21.45 -38.69
CA THR A 173 -4.86 22.42 -39.71
C THR A 173 -5.69 21.69 -40.76
N VAL A 174 -6.88 22.19 -41.06
CA VAL A 174 -7.82 21.58 -42.01
C VAL A 174 -8.35 22.64 -42.97
N GLU A 175 -8.46 22.27 -44.25
CA GLU A 175 -9.13 23.10 -45.24
C GLU A 175 -10.65 22.99 -45.09
N PHE A 176 -11.29 24.06 -44.64
CA PHE A 176 -12.72 24.13 -44.46
C PHE A 176 -13.44 24.52 -45.74
N GLN A 177 -14.51 23.80 -46.06
CA GLN A 177 -15.33 24.02 -47.24
C GLN A 177 -16.70 24.54 -46.82
N GLY A 178 -17.14 25.64 -47.46
CA GLY A 178 -18.44 26.25 -47.18
C GLY A 178 -19.62 25.40 -47.64
N GLY A 179 -20.78 25.62 -47.03
CA GLY A 179 -22.06 25.00 -47.38
C GLY A 179 -22.21 23.52 -47.00
N ARG A 180 -21.27 22.93 -46.27
CA ARG A 180 -21.31 21.52 -45.84
C ARG A 180 -20.68 21.27 -44.48
N GLU A 181 -20.89 20.06 -43.97
CA GLU A 181 -20.15 19.55 -42.82
C GLU A 181 -18.70 19.24 -43.18
N ASN A 182 -17.80 19.67 -42.30
CA ASN A 182 -16.38 19.41 -42.36
C ASN A 182 -16.02 18.53 -41.18
N VAL A 183 -15.79 17.25 -41.46
CA VAL A 183 -15.42 16.27 -40.45
C VAL A 183 -13.93 16.39 -40.17
N VAL A 184 -13.58 16.83 -38.96
CA VAL A 184 -12.22 16.92 -38.48
C VAL A 184 -11.97 15.78 -37.51
N GLU A 185 -11.23 14.79 -37.98
CA GLU A 185 -10.76 13.69 -37.14
C GLU A 185 -9.49 14.13 -36.38
N LEU A 186 -9.59 14.18 -35.06
CA LEU A 186 -8.50 14.48 -34.14
C LEU A 186 -8.08 13.19 -33.46
N VAL A 187 -6.80 12.84 -33.55
CA VAL A 187 -6.23 11.62 -32.95
C VAL A 187 -5.06 12.01 -32.09
N ALA A 188 -5.10 11.64 -30.81
CA ALA A 188 -4.00 11.93 -29.90
C ALA A 188 -2.83 10.99 -30.17
N LYS A 189 -1.61 11.51 -29.98
CA LYS A 189 -0.39 10.69 -30.00
C LYS A 189 -0.27 9.77 -28.78
N SER A 190 -0.89 10.15 -27.65
CA SER A 190 -0.91 9.37 -26.41
C SER A 190 -2.34 9.31 -25.89
N ARG A 191 -2.81 8.07 -25.66
CA ARG A 191 -4.18 7.74 -25.25
C ARG A 191 -4.19 7.23 -23.82
N LYS A 192 -3.66 8.02 -22.90
CA LYS A 192 -3.53 7.66 -21.48
C LYS A 192 -4.52 8.44 -20.62
N GLY A 193 -4.96 7.85 -19.52
CA GLY A 193 -5.61 8.58 -18.44
C GLY A 193 -4.57 9.06 -17.44
N LEU A 194 -4.95 10.01 -16.60
CA LEU A 194 -4.12 10.54 -15.53
C LEU A 194 -4.62 9.94 -14.22
N LEU A 195 -3.74 9.32 -13.44
CA LEU A 195 -4.07 8.84 -12.10
C LEU A 195 -3.42 9.73 -11.06
N ARG A 196 -4.22 10.24 -10.12
CA ARG A 196 -3.76 10.89 -8.90
C ARG A 196 -3.93 9.97 -7.72
N VAL A 197 -2.85 9.74 -6.99
CA VAL A 197 -2.81 8.89 -5.80
C VAL A 197 -2.43 9.74 -4.61
N SER A 198 -3.27 9.71 -3.58
CA SER A 198 -3.05 10.42 -2.32
C SER A 198 -3.23 9.50 -1.11
N GLU A 199 -2.53 9.81 -0.02
CA GLU A 199 -2.73 9.17 1.28
C GLU A 199 -3.55 10.10 2.18
N ARG A 200 -4.51 9.54 2.94
CA ARG A 200 -5.50 10.28 3.75
C ARG A 200 -4.88 11.26 4.74
N HIS A 201 -3.75 10.91 5.34
CA HIS A 201 -3.00 11.69 6.32
C HIS A 201 -1.79 12.40 5.68
N ASN A 202 -1.69 12.36 4.34
CA ASN A 202 -0.60 12.92 3.55
C ASN A 202 0.77 12.29 3.84
N TRP A 203 0.80 11.03 4.27
CA TRP A 203 2.05 10.30 4.50
C TRP A 203 2.78 9.97 3.19
N PRO A 204 4.13 10.06 3.12
CA PRO A 204 4.92 9.79 1.92
C PRO A 204 5.20 8.29 1.79
N LEU A 205 4.22 7.53 1.31
CA LEU A 205 4.33 6.08 1.14
C LEU A 205 4.59 5.73 -0.32
N GLU A 206 5.40 4.71 -0.56
CA GLU A 206 5.64 4.18 -1.90
C GLU A 206 4.35 3.66 -2.52
N ILE A 207 4.21 3.91 -3.81
CA ILE A 207 3.01 3.55 -4.57
C ILE A 207 3.29 2.30 -5.40
N GLU A 208 2.50 1.26 -5.18
CA GLU A 208 2.40 0.10 -6.06
C GLU A 208 1.18 0.26 -6.99
N ILE A 209 1.39 0.12 -8.29
CA ILE A 209 0.32 0.04 -9.28
C ILE A 209 0.43 -1.29 -10.01
N ASP A 210 -0.66 -2.05 -10.07
CA ASP A 210 -0.74 -3.39 -10.67
C ASP A 210 0.32 -4.36 -10.11
N GLY A 211 0.56 -4.25 -8.81
CA GLY A 211 1.57 -5.03 -8.08
C GLY A 211 3.02 -4.65 -8.36
N LYS A 212 3.27 -3.57 -9.11
CA LYS A 212 4.62 -3.06 -9.40
C LYS A 212 4.87 -1.77 -8.65
N ALA A 213 5.99 -1.70 -7.93
CA ALA A 213 6.44 -0.46 -7.31
C ALA A 213 6.78 0.58 -8.40
N THR A 214 6.17 1.75 -8.31
CA THR A 214 6.43 2.88 -9.22
C THR A 214 7.75 3.59 -8.92
N GLY A 215 8.28 3.42 -7.70
CA GLY A 215 9.42 4.17 -7.17
C GLY A 215 9.09 5.60 -6.75
N ALA A 216 7.82 6.02 -6.89
CA ALA A 216 7.31 7.29 -6.40
C ALA A 216 6.58 7.12 -5.05
N VAL A 217 6.40 8.25 -4.35
CA VAL A 217 5.70 8.32 -3.06
C VAL A 217 4.51 9.27 -3.15
N THR A 218 3.52 9.11 -2.28
CA THR A 218 2.35 10.01 -2.19
C THR A 218 2.70 11.42 -1.72
N PRO A 219 1.96 12.47 -2.17
CA PRO A 219 1.00 12.43 -3.28
C PRO A 219 1.71 12.32 -4.64
N TRP A 220 1.06 11.68 -5.61
CA TRP A 220 1.64 11.41 -6.93
C TRP A 220 0.61 11.55 -8.04
N GLU A 221 1.10 11.95 -9.22
CA GLU A 221 0.34 12.01 -10.46
C GLU A 221 1.13 11.36 -11.59
N GLY A 222 0.47 10.56 -12.42
CA GLY A 222 1.10 9.97 -13.61
C GLY A 222 0.13 9.44 -14.65
N LEU A 223 0.63 9.27 -15.87
CA LEU A 223 -0.14 8.75 -17.00
C LEU A 223 -0.17 7.22 -17.01
N LEU A 224 -1.37 6.64 -17.07
CA LEU A 224 -1.59 5.20 -17.21
C LEU A 224 -2.41 4.88 -18.46
N ASP A 225 -2.24 3.66 -18.96
CA ASP A 225 -3.11 3.16 -20.01
C ASP A 225 -4.55 3.05 -19.48
N PRO A 226 -5.58 3.13 -20.34
CA PRO A 226 -6.96 3.01 -19.88
C PRO A 226 -7.28 1.58 -19.43
N GLY A 227 -8.04 1.45 -18.36
CA GLY A 227 -8.46 0.17 -17.80
C GLY A 227 -8.61 0.20 -16.29
N GLU A 228 -8.88 -0.97 -15.71
CA GLU A 228 -8.87 -1.15 -14.27
C GLU A 228 -7.43 -1.33 -13.80
N HIS A 229 -7.01 -0.50 -12.85
CA HIS A 229 -5.71 -0.58 -12.19
C HIS A 229 -5.89 -0.84 -10.71
N THR A 230 -4.98 -1.60 -10.13
CA THR A 230 -4.95 -1.81 -8.66
C THR A 230 -3.89 -0.92 -8.04
N VAL A 231 -4.24 -0.21 -6.97
CA VAL A 231 -3.35 0.72 -6.27
C VAL A 231 -3.22 0.28 -4.82
N ARG A 232 -1.97 0.25 -4.33
CA ARG A 232 -1.64 0.00 -2.93
C ARG A 232 -0.52 0.94 -2.49
N LEU A 233 -0.58 1.39 -1.24
CA LEU A 233 0.49 2.15 -0.59
C LEU A 233 1.25 1.26 0.39
N ARG A 234 2.59 1.37 0.39
CA ARG A 234 3.49 0.68 1.32
C ARG A 234 4.68 1.54 1.67
N GLY A 235 5.25 1.36 2.85
CA GLY A 235 6.49 2.05 3.19
C GLY A 235 6.75 2.02 4.69
N PHE A 236 7.56 2.98 5.14
CA PHE A 236 7.85 3.16 6.55
C PHE A 236 7.63 4.62 6.94
N LEU A 237 7.22 4.84 8.18
CA LEU A 237 7.10 6.17 8.77
C LEU A 237 7.95 6.28 10.02
N ASN A 238 8.86 7.23 10.01
CA ASN A 238 9.59 7.71 11.18
C ASN A 238 9.26 9.20 11.42
N GLU A 239 9.80 9.76 12.49
CA GLU A 239 9.61 11.17 12.84
C GLU A 239 10.10 12.11 11.72
N GLU A 240 11.21 11.78 11.06
CA GLU A 240 11.76 12.54 9.93
C GLU A 240 10.83 12.55 8.71
N ALA A 241 10.18 11.42 8.39
CA ALA A 241 9.22 11.31 7.30
C ALA A 241 7.95 12.13 7.57
N LEU A 242 7.50 12.17 8.84
CA LEU A 242 6.40 13.03 9.26
C LEU A 242 6.75 14.50 9.13
N LEU A 243 7.96 14.90 9.56
CA LEU A 243 8.45 16.27 9.40
C LEU A 243 8.60 16.65 7.91
N ALA A 244 9.04 15.72 7.05
CA ALA A 244 9.15 15.93 5.61
C ALA A 244 7.79 16.11 4.91
N CYS A 245 6.67 15.75 5.55
CA CYS A 245 5.32 16.04 5.05
C CYS A 245 5.00 17.54 5.12
N GLU A 246 5.56 18.23 6.11
CA GLU A 246 5.25 19.62 6.42
C GLU A 246 6.19 20.60 5.72
N VAL A 247 7.34 20.14 5.19
CA VAL A 247 8.31 20.97 4.48
C VAL A 247 7.78 21.32 3.07
N PRO A 248 7.45 22.59 2.78
CA PRO A 248 7.04 23.00 1.45
C PRO A 248 8.23 22.87 0.48
N GLY A 249 8.04 22.12 -0.62
CA GLY A 249 9.04 21.98 -1.68
C GLY A 249 10.00 20.80 -1.57
N ALA A 250 9.86 19.91 -0.57
CA ALA A 250 10.63 18.66 -0.52
C ALA A 250 10.36 17.79 -1.76
N THR A 251 11.43 17.32 -2.41
CA THR A 251 11.36 16.49 -3.62
C THR A 251 10.85 15.07 -3.30
N PRO A 252 10.26 14.35 -4.27
CA PRO A 252 9.86 12.96 -4.06
C PRO A 252 10.99 12.04 -3.61
N GLY A 253 12.24 12.32 -4.01
CA GLY A 253 13.42 11.57 -3.60
C GLY A 253 13.78 11.76 -2.12
N GLU A 254 13.71 13.00 -1.62
CA GLU A 254 13.97 13.31 -0.20
C GLU A 254 12.90 12.69 0.71
N LYS A 255 11.63 12.80 0.31
CA LYS A 255 10.52 12.14 1.03
C LYS A 255 10.68 10.63 1.08
N ARG A 256 11.13 10.03 -0.02
CA ARG A 256 11.40 8.59 -0.10
C ARG A 256 12.55 8.16 0.80
N GLU A 257 13.63 8.94 0.88
CA GLU A 257 14.76 8.63 1.77
C GLU A 257 14.35 8.64 3.25
N ALA A 258 13.56 9.64 3.64
CA ALA A 258 13.03 9.73 5.00
C ALA A 258 12.11 8.54 5.35
N ALA A 259 11.35 8.02 4.38
CA ALA A 259 10.39 6.93 4.55
C ALA A 259 10.98 5.50 4.45
N ARG A 260 12.31 5.32 4.58
CA ARG A 260 12.96 3.99 4.44
C ARG A 260 13.00 3.16 5.73
N GLN A 261 12.80 3.78 6.89
CA GLN A 261 12.88 3.15 8.20
C GLN A 261 11.75 3.65 9.10
N GLY A 262 11.47 2.94 10.19
CA GLY A 262 10.43 3.30 11.15
C GLY A 262 9.25 2.32 11.15
N ALA A 263 8.08 2.81 11.53
CA ALA A 263 6.86 2.00 11.61
C ALA A 263 6.46 1.53 10.22
N LYS A 264 6.26 0.22 10.02
CA LYS A 264 5.84 -0.31 8.74
C LYS A 264 4.39 0.07 8.46
N MET A 265 4.13 0.64 7.28
CA MET A 265 2.80 1.12 6.88
C MET A 265 2.33 0.42 5.61
N GLU A 266 1.04 0.09 5.56
CA GLU A 266 0.42 -0.51 4.38
C GLU A 266 -1.07 -0.13 4.29
N SER A 267 -1.55 0.14 3.07
CA SER A 267 -2.99 0.32 2.79
C SER A 267 -3.64 -0.97 2.28
N GLY A 268 -4.97 -0.98 2.25
CA GLY A 268 -5.72 -1.91 1.39
C GLY A 268 -5.36 -1.74 -0.09
N VAL A 269 -5.82 -2.68 -0.92
CA VAL A 269 -5.79 -2.54 -2.38
C VAL A 269 -7.08 -1.90 -2.82
N GLU A 270 -6.98 -0.80 -3.55
CA GLU A 270 -8.12 -0.17 -4.20
C GLU A 270 -8.04 -0.40 -5.71
N THR A 271 -9.18 -0.62 -6.35
CA THR A 271 -9.28 -0.72 -7.81
C THR A 271 -9.79 0.60 -8.36
N VAL A 272 -9.08 1.17 -9.32
CA VAL A 272 -9.41 2.44 -9.96
C VAL A 272 -9.55 2.25 -11.46
N SER A 273 -10.65 2.77 -12.01
CA SER A 273 -10.92 2.77 -13.45
C SER A 273 -10.29 4.00 -14.07
N VAL A 274 -9.17 3.83 -14.76
CA VAL A 274 -8.51 4.89 -15.52
C VAL A 274 -9.13 4.96 -16.90
N ARG A 275 -9.71 6.11 -17.25
CA ARG A 275 -10.32 6.33 -18.56
C ARG A 275 -9.48 7.27 -19.42
N LEU A 276 -9.69 7.17 -20.73
CA LEU A 276 -9.05 8.02 -21.72
C LEU A 276 -9.32 9.49 -21.43
N TYR A 277 -8.26 10.29 -21.30
CA TYR A 277 -8.34 11.74 -21.09
C TYR A 277 -9.11 12.17 -19.83
N GLU A 278 -9.25 11.27 -18.86
CA GLU A 278 -9.83 11.56 -17.56
C GLU A 278 -8.77 11.55 -16.47
N VAL A 279 -9.03 12.32 -15.42
CA VAL A 279 -8.26 12.25 -14.18
C VAL A 279 -9.00 11.32 -13.23
N ALA A 280 -8.45 10.15 -13.01
CA ALA A 280 -8.89 9.25 -11.96
C ALA A 280 -8.19 9.65 -10.65
N GLU A 281 -8.94 9.71 -9.55
CA GLU A 281 -8.39 10.04 -8.24
C GLU A 281 -8.66 8.89 -7.27
N VAL A 282 -7.65 8.51 -6.50
CA VAL A 282 -7.77 7.52 -5.43
C VAL A 282 -7.09 8.04 -4.17
N VAL A 283 -7.81 7.94 -3.04
CA VAL A 283 -7.32 8.32 -1.72
C VAL A 283 -7.32 7.07 -0.84
N LEU A 284 -6.15 6.59 -0.46
CA LEU A 284 -6.00 5.42 0.39
C LEU A 284 -5.66 5.84 1.83
N GLY A 285 -6.08 5.03 2.80
CA GLY A 285 -5.62 5.16 4.19
C GLY A 285 -4.65 4.02 4.50
N ALA A 286 -3.39 4.36 4.78
CA ALA A 286 -2.45 3.37 5.27
C ALA A 286 -2.63 3.16 6.77
N GLU A 287 -2.28 1.97 7.24
CA GLU A 287 -2.36 1.63 8.65
C GLU A 287 -1.06 1.01 9.13
N ASP A 288 -0.74 1.23 10.41
CA ASP A 288 0.43 0.66 11.09
C ASP A 288 0.35 -0.88 11.08
N GLN A 289 1.41 -1.50 10.56
CA GLN A 289 1.64 -2.93 10.45
C GLN A 289 2.64 -3.43 11.50
N ASP A 290 2.89 -2.65 12.54
CA ASP A 290 3.69 -3.04 13.69
C ASP A 290 2.84 -3.19 14.95
N ALA A 291 3.40 -3.88 15.93
CA ALA A 291 2.88 -4.01 17.29
C ALA A 291 4.00 -3.76 18.31
N SER A 292 3.61 -3.31 19.51
CA SER A 292 4.58 -3.08 20.60
C SER A 292 4.91 -4.39 21.30
N LEU A 293 6.21 -4.67 21.46
CA LEU A 293 6.73 -5.78 22.26
C LEU A 293 7.57 -5.21 23.41
N LYS A 294 7.22 -5.63 24.64
CA LYS A 294 8.00 -5.37 25.84
C LYS A 294 8.57 -6.68 26.35
N VAL A 295 9.88 -6.76 26.50
CA VAL A 295 10.61 -7.94 26.98
C VAL A 295 11.31 -7.62 28.29
N GLU A 296 10.97 -8.38 29.33
CA GLU A 296 11.63 -8.34 30.63
C GLU A 296 12.36 -9.66 30.87
N SER A 297 13.42 -9.65 31.68
CA SER A 297 14.09 -10.89 32.07
C SER A 297 14.50 -10.92 33.53
N ALA A 298 14.68 -12.14 34.03
CA ALA A 298 15.30 -12.43 35.31
C ALA A 298 16.54 -13.31 35.09
N PRO A 299 17.77 -12.81 35.35
CA PRO A 299 18.11 -11.47 35.86
C PRO A 299 17.85 -10.35 34.83
N THR A 300 17.68 -9.11 35.30
CA THR A 300 17.62 -7.93 34.45
C THR A 300 18.98 -7.61 33.82
N GLY A 301 19.02 -6.81 32.76
CA GLY A 301 20.25 -6.50 32.01
C GLY A 301 20.76 -7.66 31.14
N ALA A 302 19.93 -8.67 30.84
CA ALA A 302 20.29 -9.71 29.90
C ALA A 302 20.31 -9.15 28.46
N ARG A 303 21.22 -9.65 27.63
CA ARG A 303 21.27 -9.28 26.20
C ARG A 303 20.13 -9.97 25.45
N LEU A 304 19.47 -9.20 24.59
CA LEU A 304 18.32 -9.62 23.79
C LEU A 304 18.68 -9.61 22.31
N TRP A 305 18.36 -10.70 21.61
CA TRP A 305 18.33 -10.80 20.16
C TRP A 305 16.90 -11.04 19.70
N ILE A 306 16.50 -10.39 18.62
CA ILE A 306 15.19 -10.57 17.96
C ILE A 306 15.48 -10.94 16.50
N ASP A 307 14.95 -12.09 16.07
CA ASP A 307 15.19 -12.67 14.74
C ASP A 307 16.68 -12.80 14.37
N GLY A 308 17.51 -13.03 15.39
CA GLY A 308 18.97 -13.18 15.24
C GLY A 308 19.77 -11.88 15.21
N LYS A 309 19.13 -10.69 15.28
CA LYS A 309 19.80 -9.40 15.42
C LYS A 309 19.81 -8.95 16.87
N GLU A 310 20.94 -8.42 17.35
CA GLU A 310 21.04 -7.90 18.72
C GLU A 310 20.18 -6.64 18.86
N ALA A 311 19.17 -6.69 19.72
CA ALA A 311 18.20 -5.61 19.92
C ALA A 311 18.56 -4.71 21.11
N GLY A 312 19.36 -5.21 22.07
CA GLY A 312 19.82 -4.46 23.23
C GLY A 312 19.85 -5.29 24.51
N GLN A 313 19.48 -4.68 25.63
CA GLN A 313 19.38 -5.33 26.93
C GLN A 313 17.98 -5.19 27.52
N THR A 314 17.54 -6.17 28.30
CA THR A 314 16.25 -6.17 29.02
C THR A 314 16.30 -5.31 30.30
N PRO A 315 15.23 -4.61 30.71
CA PRO A 315 13.95 -4.48 30.01
C PRO A 315 14.10 -3.74 28.67
N TRP A 316 13.44 -4.25 27.64
CA TRP A 316 13.45 -3.71 26.29
C TRP A 316 12.02 -3.47 25.82
N GLU A 317 11.75 -2.33 25.18
CA GLU A 317 10.47 -2.03 24.56
C GLU A 317 10.70 -1.49 23.16
N GLY A 318 9.96 -1.99 22.18
CA GLY A 318 10.07 -1.56 20.79
C GLY A 318 8.91 -2.03 19.93
N ARG A 319 8.81 -1.46 18.72
CA ARG A 319 7.83 -1.87 17.71
C ARG A 319 8.45 -2.87 16.75
N LEU A 320 7.68 -3.89 16.39
CA LEU A 320 8.06 -4.95 15.46
C LEU A 320 6.88 -5.28 14.54
N PRO A 321 7.12 -5.76 13.31
CA PRO A 321 6.06 -6.17 12.39
C PRO A 321 5.05 -7.15 13.01
N LEU A 322 3.82 -7.16 12.50
CA LEU A 322 2.86 -8.21 12.85
C LEU A 322 3.38 -9.59 12.43
N GLY A 323 3.11 -10.62 13.22
CA GLY A 323 3.51 -12.00 12.92
C GLY A 323 4.37 -12.63 14.01
N GLU A 324 5.12 -13.67 13.65
CA GLU A 324 5.94 -14.44 14.59
C GLU A 324 7.38 -13.91 14.60
N HIS A 325 7.89 -13.65 15.79
CA HIS A 325 9.26 -13.22 16.03
C HIS A 325 9.95 -14.18 16.99
N ARG A 326 11.23 -14.48 16.75
CA ARG A 326 12.03 -15.32 17.64
C ARG A 326 12.91 -14.44 18.52
N ILE A 327 12.64 -14.44 19.81
CA ILE A 327 13.49 -13.78 20.81
C ILE A 327 14.51 -14.75 21.40
N GLU A 328 15.73 -14.28 21.63
CA GLU A 328 16.77 -15.00 22.34
C GLU A 328 17.36 -14.09 23.42
N VAL A 329 17.37 -14.56 24.67
CA VAL A 329 17.83 -13.80 25.83
C VAL A 329 19.03 -14.53 26.44
N ARG A 330 20.15 -13.82 26.66
CA ARG A 330 21.36 -14.39 27.25
C ARG A 330 21.95 -13.48 28.33
N ALA A 331 22.35 -14.06 29.45
CA ALA A 331 23.08 -13.37 30.51
C ALA A 331 24.34 -14.16 30.90
N LYS A 332 25.37 -13.46 31.39
CA LYS A 332 26.63 -14.10 31.82
C LYS A 332 26.37 -15.02 33.02
N GLY A 333 26.79 -16.28 32.93
CA GLY A 333 26.56 -17.28 33.99
C GLY A 333 25.16 -17.90 33.97
N TYR A 334 24.35 -17.63 32.94
CA TYR A 334 23.03 -18.21 32.72
C TYR A 334 22.96 -18.91 31.37
N LEU A 335 22.09 -19.92 31.26
CA LEU A 335 21.75 -20.58 30.01
C LEU A 335 20.88 -19.64 29.17
N GLY A 336 21.15 -19.57 27.87
CA GLY A 336 20.35 -18.76 26.95
C GLY A 336 18.96 -19.35 26.73
N ALA A 337 17.93 -18.52 26.74
CA ALA A 337 16.55 -18.91 26.45
C ALA A 337 16.13 -18.41 25.07
N ARG A 338 15.40 -19.23 24.31
CA ARG A 338 14.77 -18.85 23.04
C ARG A 338 13.27 -19.04 23.14
N GLN A 339 12.51 -18.08 22.63
CA GLN A 339 11.05 -18.13 22.63
C GLN A 339 10.50 -17.51 21.34
N GLU A 340 9.40 -18.05 20.84
CA GLU A 340 8.63 -17.46 19.74
C GLU A 340 7.50 -16.61 20.31
N VAL A 341 7.35 -15.41 19.75
CA VAL A 341 6.35 -14.43 20.17
C VAL A 341 5.55 -14.04 18.94
N LYS A 342 4.24 -14.30 18.99
CA LYS A 342 3.30 -13.82 17.98
C LYS A 342 2.80 -12.43 18.36
N LEU A 343 3.08 -11.47 17.50
CA LEU A 343 2.65 -10.09 17.61
C LEU A 343 1.39 -9.86 16.79
N GLU A 344 0.39 -9.28 17.45
CA GLU A 344 -0.93 -9.04 16.90
C GLU A 344 -1.23 -7.55 16.92
N ARG A 345 -2.08 -7.12 15.98
CA ARG A 345 -2.38 -5.72 15.75
C ARG A 345 -2.97 -5.04 16.98
N ARG A 346 -2.46 -3.84 17.30
CA ARG A 346 -2.92 -2.96 18.40
C ARG A 346 -2.87 -3.63 19.80
N LYS A 347 -2.12 -4.71 19.97
CA LYS A 347 -1.85 -5.31 21.29
C LYS A 347 -0.40 -5.03 21.66
N GLN A 348 -0.19 -4.49 22.87
CA GLN A 348 1.14 -4.51 23.48
C GLN A 348 1.37 -5.92 24.03
N ARG A 349 2.38 -6.61 23.50
CA ARG A 349 2.76 -7.94 23.95
C ARG A 349 3.86 -7.80 24.98
N GLU A 350 3.59 -8.23 26.21
CA GLU A 350 4.60 -8.31 27.25
C GLU A 350 5.09 -9.76 27.39
N VAL A 351 6.40 -9.95 27.45
CA VAL A 351 7.05 -11.26 27.60
C VAL A 351 8.11 -11.19 28.69
N THR A 352 7.99 -12.05 29.70
CA THR A 352 8.97 -12.17 30.78
C THR A 352 9.74 -13.48 30.62
N VAL A 353 11.07 -13.38 30.53
CA VAL A 353 11.98 -14.52 30.31
C VAL A 353 12.83 -14.76 31.55
N ALA A 354 12.60 -15.88 32.25
CA ALA A 354 13.47 -16.31 33.35
C ALA A 354 14.61 -17.18 32.81
N LEU A 355 15.86 -16.86 33.16
CA LEU A 355 17.03 -17.61 32.75
C LEU A 355 17.52 -18.52 33.89
N ASP A 356 17.87 -19.76 33.54
CA ASP A 356 18.47 -20.71 34.47
C ASP A 356 19.97 -20.47 34.61
N ARG A 357 20.51 -20.56 35.84
CA ARG A 357 21.96 -20.44 36.06
C ARG A 357 22.69 -21.63 35.45
N VAL A 358 23.85 -21.38 34.84
CA VAL A 358 24.77 -22.45 34.46
C VAL A 358 25.22 -23.16 35.74
N PRO A 359 25.03 -24.48 35.87
CA PRO A 359 25.49 -25.23 37.02
C PRO A 359 26.99 -24.99 37.20
N GLN A 360 27.39 -24.42 38.33
CA GLN A 360 28.81 -24.40 38.71
C GLN A 360 29.10 -25.74 39.36
N GLU A 361 29.76 -26.62 38.63
CA GLU A 361 30.46 -27.77 39.22
C GLU A 361 31.33 -27.21 40.36
N PRO A 362 31.11 -27.59 41.63
CA PRO A 362 32.01 -27.17 42.70
C PRO A 362 33.40 -27.72 42.39
N GLY A 363 34.36 -26.83 42.19
CA GLY A 363 35.76 -27.18 42.04
C GLY A 363 36.26 -27.89 43.30
N PHE A 364 36.22 -29.22 43.29
CA PHE A 364 36.76 -30.08 44.34
C PHE A 364 37.37 -31.33 43.72
N TRP A 365 38.50 -31.15 43.04
CA TRP A 365 39.48 -32.23 42.86
C TRP A 365 40.56 -32.09 43.95
N THR A 366 40.20 -32.38 45.20
CA THR A 366 41.20 -32.78 46.19
C THR A 366 41.50 -34.27 45.99
N ALA A 367 42.78 -34.60 46.01
CA ALA A 367 43.37 -35.87 45.62
C ALA A 367 43.08 -37.07 46.54
N GLU A 368 41.91 -37.13 47.19
CA GLU A 368 41.56 -38.19 48.16
C GLU A 368 40.52 -39.20 47.66
N PHE A 369 39.85 -38.97 46.53
CA PHE A 369 38.77 -39.86 46.08
C PHE A 369 39.19 -41.11 45.29
N TRP A 370 40.46 -41.28 44.94
CA TRP A 370 40.95 -42.46 44.20
C TRP A 370 41.43 -43.63 45.08
N THR A 371 41.62 -43.44 46.39
CA THR A 371 42.12 -44.48 47.32
C THR A 371 41.00 -45.26 48.01
N ALA A 372 39.81 -44.68 48.24
CA ALA A 372 38.70 -45.38 48.90
C ALA A 372 38.03 -46.45 48.01
N ARG A 373 38.15 -46.33 46.68
CA ARG A 373 37.45 -47.21 45.72
C ARG A 373 38.08 -48.60 45.54
N LYS A 374 39.36 -48.78 45.90
CA LYS A 374 40.06 -50.09 45.81
C LYS A 374 40.00 -50.94 47.08
N VAL A 375 39.72 -50.34 48.25
CA VAL A 375 39.71 -51.06 49.53
C VAL A 375 38.34 -51.67 49.85
N GLY A 376 37.23 -51.04 49.45
CA GLY A 376 35.88 -51.57 49.71
C GLY A 376 35.51 -52.81 48.89
N ALA A 377 36.01 -52.93 47.65
CA ALA A 377 35.66 -54.05 46.76
C ALA A 377 36.48 -55.33 47.03
N THR A 378 37.69 -55.21 47.58
CA THR A 378 38.58 -56.35 47.88
C THR A 378 38.19 -57.07 49.18
N ALA A 379 37.64 -56.36 50.17
CA ALA A 379 37.21 -56.96 51.43
C ALA A 379 35.90 -57.79 51.30
N ALA A 380 34.97 -57.39 50.45
CA ALA A 380 33.66 -58.05 50.31
C ALA A 380 33.70 -59.34 49.47
N TYR A 381 34.58 -59.43 48.47
CA TYR A 381 34.75 -60.65 47.66
C TYR A 381 35.62 -61.72 48.34
N GLY A 382 36.55 -61.33 49.22
CA GLY A 382 37.48 -62.26 49.87
C GLY A 382 36.82 -63.26 50.83
N THR A 383 35.76 -62.86 51.52
CA THR A 383 35.07 -63.72 52.51
C THR A 383 34.09 -64.70 51.89
N GLY A 384 33.47 -64.34 50.75
CA GLY A 384 32.54 -65.23 50.03
C GLY A 384 33.22 -66.46 49.42
N VAL A 385 34.44 -66.30 48.89
CA VAL A 385 35.21 -67.40 48.28
C VAL A 385 35.66 -68.43 49.32
N LEU A 386 36.06 -67.99 50.52
CA LEU A 386 36.45 -68.90 51.61
C LEU A 386 35.27 -69.71 52.17
N GLY A 387 34.09 -69.10 52.33
CA GLY A 387 32.89 -69.81 52.80
C GLY A 387 32.40 -70.88 51.81
N LEU A 388 32.40 -70.57 50.51
CA LEU A 388 32.02 -71.52 49.46
C LEU A 388 33.03 -72.68 49.31
N GLY A 389 34.33 -72.44 49.53
CA GLY A 389 35.36 -73.48 49.54
C GLY A 389 35.16 -74.50 50.68
N VAL A 390 34.89 -74.02 51.90
CA VAL A 390 34.60 -74.90 53.05
C VAL A 390 33.30 -75.69 52.85
N PHE A 391 32.28 -75.07 52.25
CA PHE A 391 31.04 -75.75 51.87
C PHE A 391 31.28 -76.88 50.86
N ALA A 392 32.02 -76.62 49.78
CA ALA A 392 32.26 -77.62 48.73
C ALA A 392 33.02 -78.84 49.27
N VAL A 393 34.09 -78.63 50.04
CA VAL A 393 34.91 -79.72 50.60
C VAL A 393 34.15 -80.49 51.68
N SER A 394 33.53 -79.79 52.64
CA SER A 394 32.80 -80.45 53.73
C SER A 394 31.52 -81.13 53.25
N GLY A 395 30.83 -80.52 52.28
CA GLY A 395 29.63 -81.08 51.66
C GLY A 395 29.92 -82.34 50.85
N ALA A 396 31.00 -82.34 50.05
CA ALA A 396 31.40 -83.54 49.30
C ALA A 396 31.78 -84.70 50.24
N LEU A 397 32.54 -84.42 51.30
CA LEU A 397 32.90 -85.43 52.31
C LEU A 397 31.68 -85.93 53.11
N ALA A 398 30.73 -85.05 53.43
CA ALA A 398 29.47 -85.42 54.09
C ALA A 398 28.61 -86.33 53.20
N LEU A 399 28.52 -86.04 51.90
CA LEU A 399 27.77 -86.87 50.95
C LEU A 399 28.40 -88.25 50.79
N ASN A 400 29.73 -88.32 50.69
CA ASN A 400 30.43 -89.61 50.57
C ASN A 400 30.27 -90.47 51.84
N THR A 401 30.45 -89.87 53.03
CA THR A 401 30.23 -90.58 54.29
C THR A 401 28.78 -90.99 54.50
N SER A 402 27.81 -90.20 54.01
CA SER A 402 26.39 -90.55 54.04
C SER A 402 26.03 -91.69 53.09
N ALA A 403 26.72 -91.81 51.95
CA ALA A 403 26.57 -92.93 51.03
C ALA A 403 27.12 -94.23 51.65
N ASP A 404 28.31 -94.17 52.26
CA ASP A 404 28.91 -95.31 52.99
C ASP A 404 28.02 -95.77 54.16
N LEU A 405 27.37 -94.83 54.86
CA LEU A 405 26.42 -95.13 55.95
C LEU A 405 25.12 -95.79 55.45
N LYS A 406 24.66 -95.49 54.23
CA LYS A 406 23.46 -96.10 53.65
C LYS A 406 23.69 -97.55 53.22
N GLU A 407 24.87 -97.87 52.69
CA GLU A 407 25.24 -99.25 52.37
C GLU A 407 25.50 -100.08 53.62
N ALA A 408 26.09 -99.48 54.65
CA ALA A 408 26.48 -100.20 55.88
C ALA A 408 25.36 -100.36 56.93
N CYS A 409 24.24 -99.63 56.83
CA CYS A 409 23.15 -99.67 57.81
C CYS A 409 21.76 -99.86 57.16
N PRO A 410 21.38 -101.08 56.75
CA PRO A 410 20.02 -101.36 56.29
C PRO A 410 19.02 -101.25 57.45
N GLY A 411 17.94 -100.46 57.26
CA GLY A 411 16.84 -100.36 58.22
C GLY A 411 17.05 -99.40 59.41
N ASN A 412 17.97 -98.43 59.31
CA ASN A 412 18.24 -97.40 60.34
C ASN A 412 18.79 -97.92 61.69
N VAL A 413 19.27 -99.16 61.75
CA VAL A 413 19.91 -99.73 62.95
C VAL A 413 21.41 -99.95 62.67
N CYS A 414 22.28 -99.14 63.28
CA CYS A 414 23.74 -99.23 63.10
C CYS A 414 24.44 -99.86 64.33
N PRO A 415 25.49 -100.69 64.16
CA PRO A 415 26.29 -101.24 65.25
C PRO A 415 27.06 -100.16 66.05
N ARG A 416 27.28 -100.39 67.36
CA ARG A 416 27.93 -99.42 68.28
C ARG A 416 29.37 -99.04 67.90
N GLU A 417 30.08 -99.87 67.14
CA GLU A 417 31.46 -99.60 66.72
C GLU A 417 31.60 -98.42 65.73
N ARG A 418 30.49 -97.99 65.09
CA ARG A 418 30.51 -96.89 64.10
C ARG A 418 29.86 -95.58 64.56
N ALA A 419 29.59 -95.44 65.87
CA ALA A 419 29.04 -94.20 66.44
C ALA A 419 29.89 -92.95 66.12
N ALA A 420 31.22 -93.10 66.09
CA ALA A 420 32.14 -92.02 65.74
C ALA A 420 32.03 -91.54 64.27
N GLN A 421 31.61 -92.41 63.35
CA GLN A 421 31.39 -92.03 61.94
C GLN A 421 30.09 -91.25 61.76
N LYS A 422 29.06 -91.56 62.54
CA LYS A 422 27.80 -90.80 62.57
C LYS A 422 28.01 -89.38 63.09
N GLU A 423 28.82 -89.20 64.14
CA GLU A 423 29.16 -87.86 64.64
C GLU A 423 30.03 -87.06 63.66
N ARG A 424 30.96 -87.70 62.95
CA ARG A 424 31.72 -87.05 61.88
C ARG A 424 30.84 -86.58 60.72
N ALA A 425 29.87 -87.38 60.29
CA ALA A 425 28.93 -86.98 59.24
C ALA A 425 28.07 -85.77 59.67
N HIS A 426 27.61 -85.76 60.93
CA HIS A 426 26.86 -84.62 61.48
C HIS A 426 27.73 -83.36 61.61
N GLY A 427 28.98 -83.49 62.06
CA GLY A 427 29.93 -82.38 62.15
C GLY A 427 30.28 -81.78 60.79
N LEU A 428 30.50 -82.62 59.77
CA LEU A 428 30.73 -82.18 58.39
C LEU A 428 29.48 -81.51 57.78
N GLY A 429 28.29 -82.01 58.10
CA GLY A 429 27.02 -81.40 57.69
C GLY A 429 26.82 -79.99 58.28
N VAL A 430 27.10 -79.82 59.57
CA VAL A 430 27.02 -78.50 60.23
C VAL A 430 28.06 -77.53 59.67
N ALA A 431 29.29 -78.00 59.43
CA ALA A 431 30.35 -77.19 58.83
C ALA A 431 30.01 -76.74 57.40
N ALA A 432 29.40 -77.62 56.59
CA ALA A 432 28.93 -77.29 55.27
C ALA A 432 27.81 -76.23 55.32
N LEU A 433 26.80 -76.40 56.17
CA LEU A 433 25.70 -75.45 56.29
C LEU A 433 26.18 -74.06 56.73
N ALA A 434 27.11 -73.99 57.69
CA ALA A 434 27.73 -72.74 58.11
C ALA A 434 28.50 -72.06 56.96
N GLY A 435 29.28 -72.82 56.19
CA GLY A 435 29.99 -72.32 55.00
C GLY A 435 29.07 -71.77 53.93
N LEU A 436 27.93 -72.42 53.68
CA LEU A 436 26.92 -71.98 52.71
C LEU A 436 26.26 -70.65 53.13
N ILE A 437 25.90 -70.50 54.41
CA ILE A 437 25.28 -69.27 54.93
C ILE A 437 26.25 -68.09 54.82
N VAL A 438 27.51 -68.28 55.21
CA VAL A 438 28.54 -67.25 55.14
C VAL A 438 28.88 -66.90 53.68
N GLY A 439 29.03 -67.91 52.81
CA GLY A 439 29.27 -67.70 51.38
C GLY A 439 28.12 -67.00 50.66
N GLY A 440 26.88 -67.39 50.96
CA GLY A 440 25.66 -66.80 50.39
C GLY A 440 25.45 -65.35 50.80
N ALA A 441 25.65 -65.02 52.09
CA ALA A 441 25.54 -63.64 52.58
C ALA A 441 26.58 -62.72 51.92
N GLY A 442 27.82 -63.19 51.70
CA GLY A 442 28.86 -62.44 51.00
C GLY A 442 28.51 -62.13 49.54
N ALA A 443 27.91 -63.09 48.82
CA ALA A 443 27.51 -62.91 47.42
C ALA A 443 26.35 -61.91 47.23
N VAL A 444 25.38 -61.91 48.15
CA VAL A 444 24.25 -60.96 48.13
C VAL A 444 24.70 -59.55 48.46
N ALA A 445 25.57 -59.37 49.47
CA ALA A 445 26.12 -58.07 49.81
C ALA A 445 26.98 -57.49 48.66
N GLY A 446 27.79 -58.33 48.00
CA GLY A 446 28.62 -57.92 46.87
C GLY A 446 27.82 -57.50 45.64
N THR A 447 26.69 -58.15 45.36
CA THR A 447 25.82 -57.82 44.21
C THR A 447 25.02 -56.54 44.42
N VAL A 448 24.56 -56.26 45.65
CA VAL A 448 23.87 -54.99 45.99
C VAL A 448 24.79 -53.78 45.78
N VAL A 449 26.06 -53.88 46.17
CA VAL A 449 27.04 -52.79 45.96
C VAL A 449 27.34 -52.59 44.47
N LEU A 450 27.37 -53.66 43.66
CA LEU A 450 27.58 -53.58 42.22
C LEU A 450 26.40 -52.97 41.47
N VAL A 451 25.17 -53.21 41.92
CA VAL A 451 23.95 -52.68 41.30
C VAL A 451 23.68 -51.23 41.71
N ALA A 452 23.92 -50.87 42.97
CA ALA A 452 23.74 -49.51 43.46
C ALA A 452 24.75 -48.49 42.87
N VAL A 453 25.85 -48.97 42.27
CA VAL A 453 26.94 -48.11 41.74
C VAL A 453 27.00 -48.12 40.21
N ARG A 454 25.96 -48.62 39.51
CA ARG A 454 25.90 -48.48 38.04
C ARG A 454 25.63 -47.02 37.66
N PRO A 455 26.50 -46.38 36.85
CA PRO A 455 26.23 -45.04 36.34
C PRO A 455 25.12 -45.11 35.29
N SER A 456 24.17 -44.18 35.34
CA SER A 456 23.21 -43.96 34.26
C SER A 456 23.91 -43.29 33.08
N GLU A 457 24.13 -44.03 31.99
CA GLU A 457 24.52 -43.42 30.72
C GLU A 457 23.32 -42.61 30.17
N GLY A 458 23.56 -41.32 29.94
CA GLY A 458 22.57 -40.38 29.43
C GLY A 458 22.32 -40.60 27.94
N GLU A 459 21.13 -41.09 27.60
CA GLU A 459 20.59 -41.03 26.24
C GLU A 459 20.01 -39.63 25.97
N GLN A 460 20.59 -38.93 24.98
CA GLN A 460 19.97 -37.79 24.31
C GLN A 460 18.65 -38.23 23.67
N ARG A 461 17.51 -37.89 24.29
CA ARG A 461 16.22 -37.90 23.60
C ARG A 461 15.91 -36.51 23.06
N VAL A 462 16.09 -36.38 21.75
CA VAL A 462 15.36 -35.41 20.92
C VAL A 462 13.86 -35.64 21.16
N ARG A 463 13.18 -34.68 21.79
CA ARG A 463 11.71 -34.69 21.84
C ARG A 463 11.16 -34.19 20.52
N ALA A 464 10.81 -35.14 19.65
CA ALA A 464 9.75 -34.94 18.67
C ALA A 464 8.39 -34.86 19.41
N ALA A 465 7.48 -34.08 18.83
CA ALA A 465 6.15 -33.77 19.35
C ALA A 465 5.33 -35.01 19.73
N GLY A 466 4.62 -34.93 20.87
CA GLY A 466 3.65 -35.93 21.30
C GLY A 466 2.64 -35.32 22.27
N THR A 467 1.37 -35.38 21.90
CA THR A 467 0.17 -34.86 22.57
C THR A 467 0.05 -35.29 24.03
N ALA A 468 -0.29 -34.35 24.92
CA ALA A 468 -0.45 -34.61 26.34
C ALA A 468 -1.95 -34.66 26.72
N TRP A 469 -2.42 -35.83 27.12
CA TRP A 469 -3.72 -35.98 27.78
C TRP A 469 -3.58 -35.59 29.26
N LYS A 470 -4.52 -34.82 29.80
CA LYS A 470 -4.61 -34.58 31.24
C LYS A 470 -5.83 -35.29 31.81
N VAL A 471 -5.58 -36.08 32.85
CA VAL A 471 -6.58 -36.76 33.68
C VAL A 471 -6.66 -36.01 35.01
N GLY A 472 -7.84 -35.52 35.37
CA GLY A 472 -8.08 -34.82 36.63
C GLY A 472 -9.08 -35.58 37.50
N LEU A 473 -8.75 -35.76 38.78
CA LEU A 473 -9.64 -36.32 39.81
C LEU A 473 -10.19 -35.17 40.67
N GLY A 474 -11.49 -34.91 40.56
CA GLY A 474 -12.23 -33.99 41.42
C GLY A 474 -13.15 -34.74 42.39
N PRO A 475 -13.66 -34.07 43.43
CA PRO A 475 -14.46 -34.69 44.49
C PRO A 475 -15.80 -35.30 44.02
N VAL A 476 -16.18 -35.16 42.74
CA VAL A 476 -17.40 -35.76 42.15
C VAL A 476 -17.10 -36.58 40.87
N GLY A 477 -15.84 -36.95 40.60
CA GLY A 477 -15.50 -37.87 39.51
C GLY A 477 -14.30 -37.45 38.65
N LEU A 478 -13.91 -38.37 37.75
CA LEU A 478 -12.76 -38.30 36.85
C LEU A 478 -13.11 -37.54 35.56
N SER A 479 -12.31 -36.52 35.20
CA SER A 479 -12.40 -35.83 33.90
C SER A 479 -11.13 -36.02 33.07
N LEU A 480 -11.31 -36.22 31.77
CA LEU A 480 -10.26 -36.44 30.77
C LEU A 480 -10.40 -35.38 29.68
N GLY A 481 -9.37 -34.55 29.48
CA GLY A 481 -9.36 -33.51 28.45
C GLY A 481 -8.01 -33.45 27.73
N GLY A 482 -8.05 -33.45 26.39
CA GLY A 482 -6.89 -33.29 25.52
C GLY A 482 -7.05 -32.07 24.61
N SER A 483 -5.94 -31.37 24.34
CA SER A 483 -5.82 -30.34 23.30
C SER A 483 -5.11 -30.94 22.09
N PHE A 484 -5.72 -30.81 20.91
CA PHE A 484 -5.12 -31.20 19.63
C PHE A 484 -4.07 -30.20 19.17
#